data_AF-A0A8K0K184-F1
#
_entry.id   AF-A0A8K0K184-F1
#
_cell.length_a   1.000
_cell.length_b   1.000
_cell.length_c   1.000
_cell.angle_alpha   90.00
_cell.angle_beta   90.00
_cell.angle_gamma   90.00
#
_symmetry.space_group_name_H-M   'P 1'
#
loop_
_entity.id
_entity.type
_entity.pdbx_description
1 polymer ?
#
loop_
_entity_poly.entity_id
_entity_poly.type
_entity_poly.pdbx_seq_one_letter_code
_entity_poly.pdbx_strand_id
1 'polypeptide(L)' 'MESAPEVISYDSNRGGVSVITEKGEVTTSYLLIQNALLSDSGKYSCSPSNADVASVRVHVLNGT' A
#
# COMPACT_ATOMS: atom_id res chain seq x y z
N MET A 1 12.57 11.36 18.53
CA MET A 1 11.28 10.73 18.18
C MET A 1 11.35 10.46 16.69
N GLU A 2 11.43 9.18 16.33
CA GLU A 2 11.72 8.71 14.97
C GLU A 2 10.64 9.25 14.02
N SER A 3 11.07 9.97 12.99
CA SER A 3 10.20 10.44 11.91
C SER A 3 9.54 9.21 11.28
N ALA A 4 8.24 9.05 11.51
CA ALA A 4 7.47 7.95 10.95
C ALA A 4 7.69 7.92 9.43
N PRO A 5 8.00 6.75 8.84
CA PRO A 5 8.12 6.65 7.39
C PRO A 5 6.82 7.15 6.77
N GLU A 6 6.92 7.95 5.71
CA GLU A 6 5.77 8.44 4.97
C GLU A 6 4.92 7.24 4.51
N VAL A 7 3.82 7.01 5.23
CA VAL A 7 2.88 5.95 4.88
C VAL A 7 2.12 6.47 3.67
N ILE A 8 2.36 5.87 2.49
CA ILE A 8 1.44 6.03 1.36
C ILE A 8 0.14 5.34 1.79
N SER A 9 -0.71 6.12 2.44
CA SER A 9 -2.04 5.71 2.87
C SER A 9 -3.03 6.01 1.75
N TYR A 10 -4.21 5.38 1.81
CA TYR A 10 -5.27 5.51 0.81
C TYR A 10 -5.84 6.94 0.71
N ASP A 11 -5.48 7.83 1.63
CA ASP A 11 -5.76 9.26 1.65
C ASP A 11 -4.61 10.11 1.07
N SER A 12 -3.60 9.48 0.44
CA SER A 12 -2.47 10.21 -0.14
C SER A 12 -2.89 11.17 -1.26
N ASN A 13 -2.27 12.36 -1.28
CA ASN A 13 -2.46 13.38 -2.31
C ASN A 13 -1.99 12.96 -3.71
N ARG A 14 -1.36 11.78 -3.86
CA ARG A 14 -0.86 11.25 -5.14
C ARG A 14 -1.97 11.12 -6.18
N GLY A 15 -3.18 10.74 -5.74
CA GLY A 15 -4.24 10.30 -6.63
C GLY A 15 -3.94 8.93 -7.26
N GLY A 16 -4.98 8.22 -7.71
CA GLY A 16 -4.83 6.89 -8.31
C GLY A 16 -4.38 5.79 -7.33
N VAL A 17 -4.45 6.05 -6.02
CA VAL A 17 -4.29 5.04 -4.97
C VAL A 17 -5.64 4.79 -4.35
N SER A 18 -6.06 3.54 -4.25
CA SER A 18 -7.30 3.16 -3.58
C SER A 18 -7.13 1.88 -2.79
N VAL A 19 -7.93 1.75 -1.73
CA VAL A 19 -8.03 0.50 -0.97
C VAL A 19 -9.44 -0.05 -1.16
N ILE A 20 -9.51 -1.29 -1.60
CA ILE A 20 -10.77 -2.05 -1.70
C ILE A 20 -10.77 -3.05 -0.56
N THR A 21 -11.85 -3.08 0.21
CA THR A 21 -12.04 -4.09 1.25
C THR A 21 -13.19 -5.00 0.85
N GLU A 22 -12.87 -6.27 0.60
CA GLU A 22 -13.85 -7.32 0.36
C GLU A 22 -14.12 -8.03 1.68
N LYS A 23 -15.37 -7.97 2.13
CA LYS A 23 -15.81 -8.62 3.38
C LYS A 23 -16.44 -9.98 3.05
N GLY A 24 -15.98 -11.01 3.75
CA GLY A 24 -16.50 -12.38 3.66
C GLY A 24 -16.05 -13.19 4.87
N GLU A 25 -16.11 -14.52 4.78
CA GLU A 25 -15.51 -15.41 5.81
C GLU A 25 -14.03 -15.09 6.04
N VAL A 26 -13.33 -14.76 4.95
CA VAL A 26 -12.03 -14.09 4.98
C VAL A 26 -12.24 -12.66 4.47
N THR A 27 -11.80 -11.69 5.26
CA THR A 27 -11.78 -10.28 4.82
C THR A 27 -10.45 -10.00 4.14
N THR A 28 -10.51 -9.52 2.90
CA THR A 28 -9.32 -9.21 2.10
C THR A 28 -9.27 -7.72 1.81
N SER A 29 -8.10 -7.12 2.04
CA SER A 29 -7.83 -5.73 1.68
C SER A 29 -6.88 -5.69 0.48
N TYR A 30 -7.28 -4.98 -0.57
CA TYR A 30 -6.50 -4.78 -1.78
C TYR A 30 -6.05 -3.32 -1.85
N LEU A 31 -4.75 -3.11 -1.98
CA LEU A 31 -4.18 -1.82 -2.35
C LEU A 31 -4.02 -1.77 -3.87
N LEU A 32 -4.64 -0.78 -4.52
CA LEU A 32 -4.54 -0.55 -5.95
C LEU A 32 -3.79 0.74 -6.22
N ILE A 33 -2.75 0.67 -7.06
CA ILE A 33 -1.95 1.82 -7.48
C ILE A 33 -2.04 1.90 -9.01
N GLN A 34 -2.73 2.92 -9.49
CA GLN A 34 -2.87 3.20 -10.92
C GLN A 34 -1.78 4.17 -11.38
N ASN A 35 -1.33 4.03 -12.63
CA ASN A 35 -0.28 4.85 -13.24
C ASN A 35 0.97 4.94 -12.35
N ALA A 36 1.53 3.78 -12.00
CA ALA A 36 2.66 3.68 -11.07
C ALA A 36 3.86 4.53 -11.54
N LEU A 37 4.41 5.31 -10.62
CA LEU A 37 5.59 6.13 -10.79
C LEU A 37 6.77 5.46 -10.07
N LEU A 38 8.00 5.80 -10.45
CA LEU A 38 9.19 5.29 -9.77
C LEU A 38 9.17 5.57 -8.25
N SER A 39 8.56 6.70 -7.84
CA SER A 39 8.37 7.11 -6.44
C SER A 39 7.44 6.19 -5.65
N ASP A 40 6.65 5.35 -6.31
CA ASP A 40 5.80 4.34 -5.64
C ASP A 40 6.61 3.08 -5.26
N SER A 41 7.91 3.02 -5.57
CA SER A 41 8.75 1.95 -5.06
C SER A 41 8.93 2.09 -3.55
N GLY A 42 8.72 1.00 -2.80
CA GLY A 42 8.75 1.10 -1.34
C GLY A 42 8.38 -0.18 -0.61
N LYS A 43 8.37 -0.09 0.73
CA LYS A 43 7.87 -1.15 1.60
C LYS A 43 6.39 -0.89 1.89
N TYR A 44 5.53 -1.77 1.42
CA TYR A 44 4.10 -1.75 1.70
C TYR A 44 3.81 -2.71 2.85
N SER A 45 3.00 -2.28 3.81
CA SER A 45 2.64 -3.10 4.98
C SER A 45 1.13 -3.16 5.15
N CYS A 46 0.63 -4.36 5.39
CA CYS A 46 -0.75 -4.60 5.79
C CYS A 46 -0.78 -4.82 7.31
N SER A 47 -1.57 -4.02 8.02
CA SER A 47 -1.69 -4.04 9.49
C SER A 47 -3.15 -4.17 9.90
N PRO A 48 -3.73 -5.38 9.82
CA PRO A 48 -5.10 -5.62 10.31
C PRO A 48 -5.18 -5.44 11.83
N SER A 49 -6.37 -5.16 12.36
CA SER A 49 -6.57 -4.94 13.81
C SER A 49 -6.53 -6.20 14.66
N ASN A 50 -6.59 -7.38 14.04
CA ASN A 50 -6.77 -8.67 14.69
C ASN A 50 -5.69 -9.71 14.33
N ALA A 51 -4.63 -9.30 13.64
CA ALA A 51 -3.54 -10.19 13.21
C ALA A 51 -2.22 -9.41 13.08
N ASP A 52 -1.12 -10.14 12.96
CA ASP A 52 0.22 -9.56 12.82
C ASP A 52 0.38 -8.77 11.52
N VAL A 53 1.28 -7.78 11.55
CA VAL A 53 1.64 -6.97 10.38
C VAL A 53 2.42 -7.81 9.39
N ALA A 54 2.00 -7.78 8.13
CA ALA A 54 2.74 -8.35 7.01
C ALA A 54 3.29 -7.25 6.11
N SER A 55 4.45 -7.47 5.48
CA SER A 55 5.06 -6.48 4.58
C SER A 55 5.60 -7.09 3.30
N VAL A 56 5.55 -6.31 2.23
CA VAL A 56 6.13 -6.61 0.92
C VAL A 56 6.94 -5.41 0.42
N ARG A 57 7.99 -5.66 -0.37
CA ARG A 57 8.75 -4.61 -1.05
C ARG A 57 8.38 -4.59 -2.53
N VAL A 58 8.00 -3.41 -3.03
CA VAL A 58 7.60 -3.17 -4.41
C VAL A 58 8.69 -2.34 -5.11
N HIS A 59 9.00 -2.73 -6.35
CA HIS A 59 9.92 -2.01 -7.23
C HIS A 59 9.18 -1.66 -8.51
N VAL A 60 9.05 -0.36 -8.79
CA VAL A 60 8.54 0.15 -10.07
C VAL A 60 9.72 0.46 -10.97
N LEU A 61 9.68 -0.02 -12.20
CA LEU A 61 10.76 0.11 -13.17
C LEU A 61 10.21 0.79 -14.43
N ASN A 62 10.99 1.68 -15.05
CA ASN A 62 10.68 2.18 -16.39
C ASN A 62 11.03 1.09 -17.40
N GLY A 63 10.04 0.61 -18.15
CA GLY A 63 10.27 -0.26 -19.29
C GLY A 63 11.01 0.51 -20.38
N THR A 64 12.04 -0.11 -20.95
CA THR A 64 12.80 0.39 -22.11
C THR A 64 12.02 0.25 -23.40
#